data_AF-C2JSZ4-F1
#
_entry.id   AF-C2JSZ4-F1
#
_cell.length_a   1.000
_cell.length_b   1.000
_cell.length_c   1.000
_cell.angle_alpha   90.00
_cell.angle_beta   90.00
_cell.angle_gamma   90.00
#
_symmetry.space_group_name_H-M   'P 1'
#
loop_
_entity.id
_entity.type
_entity.pdbx_description
1 polymer ?
#
loop_
_entity_poly.entity_id
_entity_poly.type
_entity_poly.pdbx_seq_one_letter_code
_entity_poly.pdbx_strand_id
1 'polypeptide(L)' 'ISQASSMQLSLFESAEKEEANVLLDQTIDKIRQLYGYKAIVRGYSKEKGATAIDRAGLVGGHHG' A
#
# COMPACT_ATOMS: atom_id res chain seq x y z
N ILE A 1 8.83 -0.30 4.79
CA ILE A 1 8.07 -1.18 5.68
C ILE A 1 7.24 -0.28 6.58
N SER A 2 5.92 -0.39 6.51
CA SER A 2 5.01 0.43 7.33
C SER A 2 5.06 -0.07 8.77
N GLN A 3 5.92 0.50 9.61
CA GLN A 3 5.87 0.32 11.06
C GLN A 3 5.38 1.63 11.68
N ALA A 4 4.10 1.66 12.04
CA ALA A 4 3.54 2.76 12.83
C ALA A 4 3.78 2.44 14.32
N SER A 5 4.29 3.42 15.08
CA SER A 5 4.49 3.29 16.53
C SER A 5 3.19 3.38 17.34
N SER A 6 2.12 3.86 16.71
CA SER A 6 0.77 3.93 17.26
C SER A 6 -0.26 3.80 16.12
N MET A 7 -1.45 3.30 16.44
CA MET A 7 -2.58 3.21 15.51
C MET A 7 -3.62 4.26 15.86
N GLN A 8 -3.99 5.09 14.89
CA GLN A 8 -5.11 6.02 15.03
C GLN A 8 -6.39 5.29 14.61
N LEU A 9 -7.37 5.21 15.51
CA LEU A 9 -8.67 4.63 15.20
C LEU A 9 -9.60 5.67 14.57
N SER A 10 -10.44 5.22 13.64
CA SER A 10 -11.54 6.00 13.13
C SER A 10 -12.62 6.18 14.20
N LEU A 11 -13.27 7.34 14.22
CA LEU A 11 -14.44 7.59 15.05
C LEU A 11 -15.73 6.96 14.49
N PHE A 12 -15.69 6.53 13.23
CA PHE A 12 -16.86 6.06 12.46
C PHE A 12 -16.75 4.61 12.00
N GLU A 13 -15.63 3.95 12.30
CA GLU A 13 -15.38 2.54 11.93
C GLU A 13 -14.99 1.76 13.18
N SER A 14 -15.20 0.44 13.15
CA SER A 14 -14.83 -0.43 14.27
C SER A 14 -13.32 -0.66 14.33
N ALA A 15 -12.80 -0.91 15.53
CA ALA A 15 -11.38 -1.18 15.73
C ALA A 15 -10.93 -2.44 14.99
N GLU A 16 -11.79 -3.47 14.93
CA GLU A 16 -11.52 -4.73 14.25
C GLU A 16 -11.34 -4.53 12.73
N LYS A 17 -12.10 -3.61 12.14
CA LYS A 17 -11.94 -3.26 10.73
C LYS A 17 -10.59 -2.60 10.47
N GLU A 18 -10.14 -1.73 11.38
CA GLU A 18 -8.82 -1.08 11.26
C GLU A 18 -7.68 -2.09 11.43
N GLU A 19 -7.80 -3.01 12.39
CA GLU A 19 -6.84 -4.11 12.57
C GLU A 19 -6.75 -4.99 11.30
N ALA A 20 -7.90 -5.35 10.71
CA ALA A 20 -7.93 -6.11 9.47
C ALA A 20 -7.26 -5.37 8.31
N ASN A 21 -7.45 -4.05 8.21
CA ASN A 21 -6.78 -3.22 7.20
C ASN A 21 -5.27 -3.20 7.39
N VAL A 22 -4.79 -3.11 8.63
CA VAL A 22 -3.35 -3.15 8.93
C VAL A 22 -2.75 -4.50 8.53
N LEU A 23 -3.42 -5.61 8.84
CA LEU A 23 -2.96 -6.94 8.41
C LEU A 23 -2.96 -7.09 6.88
N LEU A 24 -3.97 -6.53 6.20
CA LEU A 24 -4.03 -6.50 4.74
C LEU A 24 -2.83 -5.73 4.15
N ASP A 25 -2.56 -4.53 4.64
CA ASP A 25 -1.45 -3.70 4.17
C ASP A 25 -0.09 -4.36 4.43
N GLN A 26 0.10 -4.97 5.61
CA GLN A 26 1.31 -5.75 5.92
C GLN A 26 1.49 -6.96 4.99
N THR A 27 0.40 -7.63 4.64
CA THR A 27 0.41 -8.77 3.70
C THR A 27 0.81 -8.31 2.30
N ILE A 28 0.24 -7.20 1.83
CA ILE A 28 0.59 -6.59 0.54
C ILE A 28 2.08 -6.19 0.52
N ASP A 29 2.57 -5.57 1.59
CA ASP A 29 3.98 -5.18 1.73
C ASP A 29 4.90 -6.40 1.65
N LYS A 30 4.54 -7.51 2.30
CA LYS A 30 5.33 -8.75 2.25
C LYS A 30 5.41 -9.32 0.83
N ILE A 31 4.31 -9.32 0.08
CA ILE A 31 4.30 -9.75 -1.32
C ILE A 31 5.21 -8.83 -2.17
N ARG A 32 5.12 -7.51 -1.99
CA ARG A 32 5.94 -6.55 -2.73
C ARG A 32 7.42 -6.63 -2.40
N GLN A 33 7.76 -6.96 -1.15
CA GLN A 33 9.15 -7.18 -0.74
C GLN A 33 9.76 -8.40 -1.46
N LEU A 34 8.96 -9.45 -1.68
CA LEU A 34 9.41 -10.68 -2.33
C LEU A 34 9.46 -10.57 -3.87
N TYR A 35 8.49 -9.88 -4.47
CA TYR A 35 8.27 -9.93 -5.92
C TYR A 35 8.31 -8.56 -6.62
N GLY A 36 8.61 -7.49 -5.87
CA GLY A 36 8.62 -6.12 -6.36
C GLY A 36 7.25 -5.43 -6.32
N TYR A 37 7.24 -4.10 -6.41
CA TYR A 37 6.03 -3.28 -6.25
C TYR A 37 4.88 -3.67 -7.19
N LYS A 38 5.21 -4.00 -8.45
CA LYS A 38 4.22 -4.32 -9.49
C LYS A 38 3.57 -5.70 -9.31
N ALA A 39 4.05 -6.54 -8.37
CA ALA A 39 3.49 -7.86 -8.12
C ALA A 39 2.05 -7.83 -7.62
N ILE A 40 1.69 -6.79 -6.86
CA ILE A 40 0.32 -6.56 -6.39
C ILE A 40 0.05 -5.06 -6.26
N VAL A 41 -1.06 -4.61 -6.84
CA VAL A 41 -1.50 -3.20 -6.82
C VAL A 41 -2.99 -3.13 -6.53
N ARG A 42 -3.46 -2.03 -5.93
CA ARG A 42 -4.88 -1.83 -5.70
C ARG A 42 -5.60 -1.63 -7.04
N GLY A 43 -6.83 -2.12 -7.17
CA GLY A 43 -7.58 -2.08 -8.43
C GLY A 43 -7.66 -0.68 -9.05
N TYR A 44 -7.92 0.35 -8.22
CA TYR A 44 -7.94 1.74 -8.66
C TYR A 44 -6.63 2.23 -9.29
N SER A 45 -5.50 1.54 -9.07
CA SER A 45 -4.22 1.87 -9.73
C SER A 45 -4.23 1.59 -11.24
N LYS A 46 -5.28 0.94 -11.75
CA LYS A 46 -5.52 0.71 -13.19
C LYS A 46 -6.46 1.73 -13.82
N GLU A 47 -7.08 2.58 -13.01
CA GLU A 47 -8.02 3.60 -13.50
C GLU A 47 -7.28 4.73 -14.21
N LYS A 48 -7.99 5.40 -15.12
CA LYS A 48 -7.46 6.57 -15.83
C LYS A 48 -7.08 7.66 -14.82
N GLY A 49 -5.83 8.12 -14.87
CA GLY A 49 -5.30 9.16 -13.98
C GLY A 49 -4.60 8.62 -12.73
N ALA A 50 -4.62 7.31 -12.48
CA ALA A 50 -3.77 6.71 -11.46
C ALA A 50 -2.29 6.69 -11.92
N THR A 51 -1.35 6.86 -10.99
CA THR A 51 0.09 6.95 -11.31
C THR A 51 0.95 5.87 -10.65
N ALA A 52 0.34 5.01 -9.82
CA ALA A 52 1.07 4.04 -8.99
C ALA A 52 1.89 3.04 -9.82
N ILE A 53 1.37 2.58 -10.96
CA ILE A 53 2.05 1.60 -11.82
C ILE A 53 3.15 2.26 -12.65
N ASP A 54 2.86 3.42 -13.24
CA ASP A 54 3.79 4.16 -14.09
C ASP A 54 5.00 4.64 -13.29
N ARG A 55 4.78 5.05 -12.03
CA ARG A 55 5.83 5.54 -11.14
C ARG A 55 6.61 4.43 -10.43
N ALA A 56 6.20 3.17 -10.54
CA ALA A 56 6.82 2.07 -9.79
C ALA A 56 8.30 1.79 -10.13
N GLY A 57 8.81 2.36 -11.23
CA GLY A 57 10.24 2.29 -11.61
C GLY A 57 11.04 3.56 -11.28
N LEU A 58 10.42 4.56 -10.65
CA LEU A 58 11.07 5.85 -10.35
C LEU A 58 11.62 5.85 -8.92
N VAL A 59 12.88 6.25 -8.75
CA VAL A 59 13.48 6.51 -7.44
C VAL A 59 13.41 8.03 -7.20
N GLY A 60 12.63 8.47 -6.21
CA GLY A 60 12.49 9.90 -5.90
C GLY A 60 11.87 10.76 -7.03
N GLY A 61 11.16 10.13 -7.98
CA GLY A 61 10.60 10.81 -9.16
C GLY A 61 11.52 10.85 -10.38
N HIS A 62 12.72 10.28 -10.30
CA HIS A 62 13.65 10.16 -11.42
C HIS A 62 13.79 8.69 -11.83
N HIS A 63 14.13 8.45 -13.10
CA HIS A 63 14.69 7.16 -13.49
C HIS A 63 16.08 7.08 -12.86
N GLY A 64 16.32 6.06 -12.04
CA GLY A 64 17.61 5.83 -11.39
C GLY A 64 18.73 5.56 -12.38
#